data_AF-A0AB40D0L2-F1
#
_entry.id   AF-A0AB40D0L2-F1
#
_cell.length_a   1.000
_cell.length_b   1.000
_cell.length_c   1.000
_cell.angle_alpha   90.00
_cell.angle_beta   90.00
_cell.angle_gamma   90.00
#
_symmetry.space_group_name_H-M   'P 1'
#
loop_
_entity.id
_entity.type
_entity.pdbx_description
1 polymer ?
#
loop_
_entity_poly.entity_id
_entity_poly.type
_entity_poly.pdbx_seq_one_letter_code
_entity_poly.pdbx_strand_id
1 'polypeptide(L)'
;MAGMLDFVLLGRSSESIGVMEEKPFPAWSSSVEQCLKEFNVKLEKGLNSYDVEKRRKKYGWNELRKEKGKALWWLVLEQFDDVLVKILLGAAIISFALAYLHGREAGLTGFEVYVEPIVIIFLILMLNAFVGVWQESNAEKALEALKSNKLAANALPF
;
A
#
# COMPACT_ATOMS: atom_id res chain seq x y z
N MET A 1 -42.18 -10.08 13.71
CA MET A 1 -41.09 -10.69 12.90
C MET A 1 -41.15 -10.28 11.41
N ALA A 2 -41.78 -9.15 11.06
CA ALA A 2 -41.86 -8.67 9.67
C ALA A 2 -41.03 -7.38 9.42
N GLY A 3 -40.69 -6.59 10.46
CA GLY A 3 -39.97 -5.32 10.30
C GLY A 3 -38.44 -5.41 10.15
N MET A 4 -37.83 -6.59 10.39
CA MET A 4 -36.37 -6.75 10.34
C MET A 4 -35.87 -7.20 8.96
N LEU A 5 -36.75 -7.76 8.12
CA LEU A 5 -36.43 -8.17 6.75
C LEU A 5 -36.56 -7.00 5.77
N ASP A 6 -37.47 -6.05 6.00
CA ASP A 6 -37.56 -4.82 5.19
C ASP A 6 -36.35 -3.90 5.38
N PHE A 7 -35.74 -3.88 6.57
CA PHE A 7 -34.54 -3.08 6.83
C PHE A 7 -33.31 -3.60 6.08
N VAL A 8 -33.22 -4.92 5.87
CA VAL A 8 -32.13 -5.54 5.09
C VAL A 8 -32.34 -5.34 3.58
N LEU A 9 -33.59 -5.24 3.12
CA LEU A 9 -33.90 -5.01 1.71
C LEU A 9 -33.87 -3.53 1.30
N LEU A 10 -34.18 -2.60 2.19
CA LEU A 10 -34.14 -1.15 1.92
C LEU A 10 -32.75 -0.53 2.12
N GLY A 11 -31.84 -1.17 2.86
CA GLY A 11 -30.48 -0.69 3.09
C GLY A 11 -29.48 -0.92 1.96
N ARG A 12 -29.89 -1.60 0.86
CA ARG A 12 -28.98 -1.98 -0.25
C ARG A 12 -29.18 -1.19 -1.53
N SER A 13 -29.94 -0.10 -1.50
CA SER A 13 -30.34 0.69 -2.69
C SER A 13 -29.81 2.13 -2.71
N SER A 14 -28.81 2.48 -1.93
CA SER A 14 -28.20 3.82 -1.97
C SER A 14 -26.68 3.69 -2.08
N GLU A 15 -26.14 4.35 -3.10
CA GLU A 15 -24.71 4.47 -3.47
C GLU A 15 -24.13 3.38 -4.39
N SER A 16 -24.81 3.14 -5.52
CA SER A 16 -24.05 2.94 -6.77
C SER A 16 -23.42 4.29 -7.15
N ILE A 17 -22.26 4.60 -6.54
CA ILE A 17 -21.37 5.63 -7.07
C ILE A 17 -21.04 5.15 -8.49
N GLY A 18 -21.61 5.82 -9.49
CA GLY A 18 -21.42 5.52 -10.90
C GLY A 18 -19.98 5.81 -11.30
N VAL A 19 -19.06 4.92 -10.95
CA VAL A 19 -17.76 4.83 -11.59
C VAL A 19 -18.07 4.22 -12.96
N MET A 20 -18.18 5.08 -13.97
CA MET A 20 -18.28 4.68 -15.36
C MET A 20 -17.09 3.76 -15.66
N GLU A 21 -17.34 2.47 -15.75
CA GLU A 21 -16.35 1.45 -16.10
C GLU A 21 -16.02 1.65 -17.59
N GLU A 22 -15.13 2.60 -17.91
CA GLU A 22 -14.56 2.75 -19.26
C GLU A 22 -13.78 1.45 -19.55
N LYS A 23 -14.42 0.52 -20.27
CA LYS A 23 -13.78 -0.71 -20.71
C LYS A 23 -12.57 -0.33 -21.58
N PRO A 24 -11.33 -0.71 -21.19
CA PRO A 24 -10.15 -0.29 -21.93
C PRO A 24 -10.18 -0.88 -23.33
N PHE A 25 -9.99 -0.02 -24.35
CA PHE A 25 -9.91 -0.45 -25.74
C PHE A 25 -8.75 -1.46 -25.91
N PRO A 26 -9.00 -2.68 -26.42
CA PRO A 26 -7.98 -3.71 -26.52
C PRO A 26 -7.08 -3.45 -27.73
N ALA A 27 -6.16 -2.49 -27.58
CA ALA A 27 -5.24 -2.09 -28.64
C ALA A 27 -4.31 -3.24 -29.08
N TRP A 28 -4.07 -4.23 -28.22
CA TRP A 28 -3.22 -5.39 -28.52
C TRP A 28 -3.88 -6.42 -29.45
N SER A 29 -5.20 -6.40 -29.60
CA SER A 29 -5.95 -7.35 -30.44
C SER A 29 -6.69 -6.67 -31.59
N SER A 30 -6.49 -5.37 -31.79
CA SER A 30 -7.15 -4.57 -32.81
C SER A 30 -6.21 -4.29 -33.99
N SER A 31 -6.75 -4.10 -35.19
CA SER A 31 -5.91 -3.74 -36.34
C SER A 31 -5.38 -2.31 -36.23
N VAL A 32 -4.28 -2.00 -36.93
CA VAL A 32 -3.68 -0.66 -36.91
C VAL A 32 -4.70 0.40 -37.35
N GLU A 33 -5.53 0.11 -38.35
CA GLU A 33 -6.58 0.99 -38.85
C GLU A 33 -7.67 1.25 -37.80
N GLN A 34 -8.05 0.22 -37.04
CA GLN A 34 -9.02 0.34 -35.95
C GLN A 34 -8.46 1.21 -34.82
N CYS A 35 -7.19 1.03 -34.46
CA CYS A 35 -6.50 1.88 -33.48
C CYS A 35 -6.43 3.35 -33.96
N LEU A 36 -6.07 3.60 -35.22
CA LEU A 36 -6.00 4.96 -35.79
C LEU A 36 -7.39 5.63 -35.79
N LYS A 37 -8.45 4.87 -36.05
CA LYS A 37 -9.82 5.36 -36.02
C LYS A 37 -10.30 5.65 -34.60
N GLU A 38 -10.05 4.75 -33.65
CA GLU A 38 -10.41 4.90 -32.24
C GLU A 38 -9.71 6.10 -31.60
N PHE A 39 -8.39 6.21 -31.82
CA PHE A 39 -7.61 7.33 -31.31
C PHE A 39 -7.67 8.57 -32.21
N ASN A 40 -8.39 8.54 -33.33
CA ASN A 40 -8.52 9.63 -34.30
C ASN A 40 -7.18 10.30 -34.65
N VAL A 41 -6.16 9.49 -34.98
CA VAL A 41 -4.80 9.93 -35.32
C VAL A 41 -4.48 9.54 -36.76
N LYS A 42 -3.77 10.41 -37.49
CA LYS A 42 -3.21 10.06 -38.81
C LYS A 42 -1.79 9.55 -38.65
N LEU A 43 -1.47 8.42 -39.28
CA LEU A 43 -0.15 7.79 -39.17
C LEU A 43 0.99 8.72 -39.61
N GLU A 44 0.79 9.51 -40.67
CA GLU A 44 1.84 10.37 -41.26
C GLU A 44 2.12 11.67 -40.50
N LYS A 45 1.13 12.20 -39.78
CA LYS A 45 1.22 13.52 -39.12
C LYS A 45 1.21 13.45 -37.60
N GLY A 46 0.87 12.30 -37.02
CA GLY A 46 0.70 12.16 -35.58
C GLY A 46 -0.39 13.08 -35.03
N LEU A 47 -0.22 13.50 -33.78
CA LEU A 47 -1.14 14.34 -33.02
C LEU A 47 -0.76 15.82 -33.10
N ASN A 48 -1.76 16.68 -33.29
CA ASN A 48 -1.56 18.13 -33.21
C ASN A 48 -1.37 18.57 -31.74
N SER A 49 -0.59 19.63 -31.50
CA SER A 49 -0.34 20.19 -30.17
C SER A 49 -1.63 20.53 -29.41
N TYR A 50 -2.67 20.99 -30.13
CA TYR A 50 -3.99 21.25 -29.55
C TYR A 50 -4.67 19.97 -29.04
N ASP A 51 -4.60 18.88 -29.81
CA ASP A 51 -5.17 17.59 -29.41
C ASP A 51 -4.39 16.96 -28.25
N VAL A 52 -3.06 17.15 -28.21
CA VAL A 52 -2.21 16.74 -27.09
C VAL A 52 -2.64 17.44 -25.81
N GLU A 53 -2.85 18.76 -25.84
CA GLU A 53 -3.25 19.51 -24.65
C GLU A 53 -4.65 19.11 -24.18
N LYS A 54 -5.59 18.92 -25.11
CA LYS A 54 -6.94 18.42 -24.81
C LYS A 54 -6.89 17.03 -24.18
N ARG A 55 -6.06 16.12 -24.68
CA ARG A 55 -5.87 14.77 -24.13
C ARG A 55 -5.17 14.80 -22.77
N ARG A 56 -4.18 15.68 -22.59
CA ARG A 56 -3.50 15.86 -21.30
C ARG A 56 -4.46 16.35 -20.21
N LYS A 57 -5.46 17.15 -20.55
CA LYS A 57 -6.56 17.51 -19.63
C LYS A 57 -7.49 16.33 -19.31
N LYS A 58 -7.75 15.43 -20.27
CA LYS A 58 -8.62 14.25 -20.07
C LYS A 58 -7.92 13.10 -19.32
N TYR A 59 -6.70 12.76 -19.72
CA TYR A 59 -5.98 11.57 -19.26
C TYR A 59 -4.89 11.88 -18.21
N GLY A 60 -4.51 13.15 -18.06
CA GLY A 60 -3.40 13.55 -17.21
C GLY A 60 -2.03 13.34 -17.87
N TRP A 61 -0.98 13.57 -17.08
CA TRP A 61 0.39 13.27 -17.49
C TRP A 61 0.65 11.77 -17.40
N ASN A 62 1.42 11.23 -18.36
CA ASN A 62 1.84 9.83 -18.35
C ASN A 62 2.97 9.61 -17.33
N GLU A 63 2.66 9.85 -16.06
CA GLU A 63 3.59 9.71 -14.94
C GLU A 63 3.05 8.74 -13.90
N LEU A 64 3.91 7.85 -13.43
CA LEU A 64 3.59 6.96 -12.31
C LEU A 64 3.54 7.81 -11.03
N ARG A 65 2.32 8.00 -10.50
CA ARG A 65 2.08 8.71 -9.24
C ARG A 65 3.00 8.13 -8.16
N LYS A 66 3.77 8.99 -7.49
CA LYS A 66 4.50 8.60 -6.28
C LYS A 66 3.47 8.50 -5.16
N GLU A 67 3.23 7.31 -4.64
CA GLU A 67 2.60 7.21 -3.33
C GLU A 67 3.55 7.85 -2.31
N LYS A 68 2.99 8.62 -1.38
CA LYS A 68 3.79 9.20 -0.30
C LYS A 68 4.17 8.04 0.62
N GLY A 69 5.48 7.81 0.79
CA GLY A 69 5.97 6.79 1.71
C GLY A 69 5.38 6.98 3.11
N LYS A 70 5.07 5.88 3.80
CA LYS A 70 4.51 5.94 5.15
C LYS A 70 5.57 6.53 6.10
N ALA A 71 5.13 7.34 7.06
CA ALA A 71 6.04 7.87 8.06
C ALA A 71 6.54 6.75 9.00
N LEU A 72 7.81 6.80 9.43
CA LEU A 72 8.41 5.76 10.28
C LEU A 72 7.61 5.45 11.55
N TRP A 73 7.07 6.48 12.20
CA TRP A 73 6.24 6.31 13.40
C TRP A 73 4.89 5.62 13.08
N TRP A 74 4.34 5.83 11.88
CA TRP A 74 3.13 5.14 11.44
C TRP A 74 3.41 3.65 11.18
N LEU A 75 4.54 3.34 10.54
CA LEU A 75 4.99 1.96 10.34
C LEU A 75 5.17 1.22 11.67
N VAL A 76 5.71 1.88 12.69
CA VAL A 76 5.84 1.30 14.04
C VAL A 76 4.47 1.06 14.68
N LEU A 77 3.51 1.97 14.52
CA LEU A 77 2.16 1.79 15.05
C LEU A 77 1.40 0.64 14.37
N GLU A 78 1.57 0.48 13.05
CA GLU A 78 0.98 -0.61 12.27
C GLU A 78 1.46 -1.99 12.76
N GLN A 79 2.68 -2.09 13.28
CA GLN A 79 3.20 -3.32 13.87
C GLN A 79 2.43 -3.76 15.13
N PHE A 80 1.86 -2.83 15.91
CA PHE A 80 1.04 -3.22 17.07
C PHE A 80 -0.29 -3.87 16.68
N ASP A 81 -0.74 -3.71 15.43
CA ASP A 81 -1.95 -4.36 14.95
C ASP A 81 -1.69 -5.81 14.47
N ASP A 82 -0.42 -6.17 14.27
CA ASP A 82 -0.01 -7.51 13.89
C ASP A 82 -0.33 -8.53 15.00
N VAL A 83 -0.94 -9.65 14.60
CA VAL A 83 -1.34 -10.73 15.52
C VAL A 83 -0.14 -11.29 16.29
N LEU A 84 1.02 -11.42 15.66
CA LEU A 84 2.24 -11.93 16.29
C LEU A 84 2.77 -10.97 17.37
N VAL A 85 2.71 -9.65 17.11
CA VAL A 85 3.08 -8.62 18.10
C VAL A 85 2.10 -8.62 19.28
N LYS A 86 0.81 -8.79 19.02
CA LYS A 86 -0.20 -8.94 20.10
C LYS A 86 0.05 -10.17 20.97
N ILE A 87 0.46 -11.30 20.38
CA ILE A 87 0.84 -12.51 21.15
C ILE A 87 2.07 -12.24 22.02
N LEU A 88 3.10 -11.56 21.49
CA LEU A 88 4.30 -11.19 22.25
C LEU A 88 3.98 -10.25 23.42
N LEU A 89 3.09 -9.28 23.19
CA LEU A 89 2.64 -8.37 24.24
C LEU A 89 1.87 -9.15 25.32
N GLY A 90 1.04 -10.11 24.94
CA GLY A 90 0.38 -11.03 25.88
C GLY A 90 1.37 -11.86 26.70
N ALA A 91 2.38 -12.44 26.06
CA ALA A 91 3.45 -13.18 26.73
C ALA A 91 4.23 -12.30 27.72
N ALA A 92 4.48 -11.04 27.36
CA ALA A 92 5.14 -10.09 28.24
C ALA A 92 4.30 -9.70 29.46
N ILE A 93 2.98 -9.53 29.29
CA ILE A 93 2.06 -9.30 30.41
C ILE A 93 2.07 -10.51 31.36
N ILE A 94 2.04 -11.73 30.82
CA ILE A 94 2.11 -12.96 31.62
C ILE A 94 3.45 -13.04 32.36
N SER A 95 4.56 -12.77 31.66
CA SER A 95 5.90 -12.74 32.26
C SER A 95 6.01 -11.70 33.38
N PHE A 96 5.47 -10.50 33.17
CA PHE A 96 5.41 -9.46 34.18
C PHE A 96 4.53 -9.85 35.38
N ALA A 97 3.37 -10.46 35.13
CA ALA A 97 2.49 -10.94 36.19
C ALA A 97 3.14 -12.06 37.03
N LEU A 98 3.82 -13.01 36.38
CA LEU A 98 4.59 -14.05 37.05
C LEU A 98 5.73 -13.45 37.89
N ALA A 99 6.45 -12.47 37.35
CA ALA A 99 7.49 -11.74 38.07
C ALA A 99 6.95 -11.02 39.31
N TYR A 100 5.80 -10.35 39.19
CA TYR A 100 5.17 -9.64 40.29
C TYR A 100 4.68 -10.59 41.40
N LEU A 101 4.12 -11.75 41.02
CA LEU A 101 3.53 -12.72 41.97
C LEU A 101 4.57 -13.66 42.60
N HIS A 102 5.54 -14.17 41.83
CA HIS A 102 6.54 -15.16 42.27
C HIS A 102 7.95 -14.58 42.48
N GLY A 103 8.21 -13.33 42.09
CA GLY A 103 9.53 -12.71 42.21
C GLY A 103 10.03 -12.53 43.64
N ARG A 104 9.15 -12.66 44.66
CA ARG A 104 9.54 -12.63 46.08
C ARG A 104 10.03 -13.97 46.62
N GLU A 105 9.59 -15.10 46.07
CA GLU A 105 9.91 -16.44 46.59
C GLU A 105 11.03 -17.15 45.81
N ALA A 106 11.21 -16.82 44.52
CA ALA A 106 12.16 -17.52 43.66
C ALA A 106 13.64 -17.12 43.85
N GLY A 107 13.98 -16.15 44.73
CA GLY A 107 15.34 -15.64 44.87
C GLY A 107 15.89 -14.90 43.63
N LEU A 108 15.15 -14.90 42.51
CA LEU A 108 15.35 -14.09 41.31
C LEU A 108 15.02 -12.63 41.61
N THR A 109 15.82 -12.02 42.46
CA THR A 109 15.74 -10.60 42.82
C THR A 109 16.69 -9.83 41.92
N GLY A 110 16.25 -9.55 40.71
CA GLY A 110 17.10 -8.86 39.75
C GLY A 110 16.34 -8.13 38.66
N PHE A 111 16.98 -7.06 38.17
CA PHE A 111 16.62 -6.33 36.96
C PHE A 111 16.38 -7.30 35.77
N GLU A 112 17.02 -8.47 35.78
CA GLU A 112 16.94 -9.54 34.77
C GLU A 112 15.52 -10.02 34.45
N VAL A 113 14.63 -10.14 35.45
CA VAL A 113 13.25 -10.63 35.23
C VAL A 113 12.40 -9.62 34.44
N TYR A 114 12.71 -8.33 34.57
CA TYR A 114 12.05 -7.27 33.80
C TYR A 114 12.75 -7.02 32.46
N VAL A 115 14.08 -7.19 32.44
CA VAL A 115 14.90 -6.98 31.26
C VAL A 115 14.64 -8.05 30.20
N GLU A 116 14.43 -9.32 30.55
CA GLU A 116 14.14 -10.37 29.57
C GLU A 116 12.94 -10.04 28.65
N PRO A 117 11.71 -9.82 29.16
CA PRO A 117 10.56 -9.52 28.31
C PRO A 117 10.70 -8.15 27.62
N ILE A 118 11.28 -7.15 28.29
CA ILE A 118 11.46 -5.81 27.70
C ILE A 118 12.45 -5.87 26.53
N VAL A 119 13.60 -6.54 26.69
CA VAL A 119 14.62 -6.64 25.66
C VAL A 119 14.11 -7.46 24.49
N ILE A 120 13.43 -8.59 24.73
CA ILE A 120 12.87 -9.42 23.66
C ILE A 120 11.85 -8.62 22.83
N ILE A 121 10.90 -7.93 23.46
CA ILE A 121 9.92 -7.11 22.75
C ILE A 121 10.60 -5.98 21.98
N PHE A 122 11.50 -5.24 22.64
CA PHE A 122 12.19 -4.11 22.03
C PHE A 122 12.99 -4.53 20.79
N LEU A 123 13.66 -5.67 20.86
CA LEU A 123 14.47 -6.21 19.78
C LEU A 123 13.60 -6.63 18.58
N ILE A 124 12.42 -7.21 18.83
CA ILE A 124 11.45 -7.56 17.77
C ILE A 124 10.85 -6.31 17.13
N LEU A 125 10.44 -5.31 17.91
CA LEU A 125 9.92 -4.05 17.39
C LEU A 125 10.97 -3.33 16.52
N MET A 126 12.22 -3.31 16.96
CA MET A 126 13.33 -2.71 16.22
C MET A 126 13.64 -3.47 14.92
N LEU A 127 13.61 -4.81 14.95
CA LEU A 127 13.73 -5.65 13.75
C LEU A 127 12.61 -5.38 12.75
N ASN A 128 11.35 -5.33 13.20
CA ASN A 128 10.21 -5.05 12.32
C ASN A 128 10.26 -3.64 11.73
N ALA A 129 10.67 -2.64 12.51
CA ALA A 129 10.90 -1.30 11.99
C ALA A 129 11.98 -1.29 10.91
N PHE A 130 13.11 -1.99 11.13
CA PHE A 130 14.18 -2.10 10.14
C PHE A 130 13.72 -2.81 8.86
N VAL A 131 13.01 -3.93 9.00
CA VAL A 131 12.44 -4.69 7.87
C VAL A 131 11.44 -3.83 7.10
N GLY A 132 10.56 -3.09 7.79
CA GLY A 132 9.61 -2.18 7.16
C GLY A 132 10.30 -1.10 6.32
N VAL A 133 11.33 -0.46 6.86
CA VAL A 133 12.13 0.53 6.12
C VAL A 133 12.87 -0.10 4.93
N TRP A 134 13.41 -1.29 5.11
CA TRP A 134 14.10 -2.02 4.05
C TRP A 134 13.14 -2.41 2.91
N GLN A 135 11.92 -2.85 3.25
CA GLN A 135 10.87 -3.17 2.28
C GLN A 135 10.42 -1.93 1.50
N GLU A 136 10.17 -0.81 2.19
CA GLU A 136 9.79 0.46 1.55
C GLU A 136 10.90 0.94 0.60
N SER A 137 12.16 0.94 1.07
CA SER A 137 13.30 1.36 0.25
C SER A 137 13.50 0.47 -0.99
N ASN A 138 13.28 -0.83 -0.86
CA ASN A 138 13.39 -1.74 -2.02
C ASN A 138 12.24 -1.54 -3.01
N ALA A 139 11.02 -1.28 -2.53
CA ALA A 139 9.88 -0.97 -3.39
C ALA A 139 10.12 0.34 -4.16
N GLU A 140 10.62 1.38 -3.49
CA GLU A 140 10.98 2.65 -4.11
C GLU A 140 12.06 2.47 -5.19
N LYS A 141 13.13 1.72 -4.89
CA LYS A 141 14.21 1.42 -5.86
C LYS A 141 13.70 0.69 -7.10
N ALA A 142 12.81 -0.29 -6.93
CA ALA A 142 12.22 -1.00 -8.07
C ALA A 142 11.37 -0.05 -8.94
N LEU A 143 10.58 0.82 -8.30
CA LEU A 143 9.75 1.79 -9.00
C LEU A 143 10.59 2.89 -9.69
N GLU A 144 11.71 3.29 -9.09
CA GLU A 144 12.68 4.20 -9.67
C GLU A 144 13.38 3.58 -10.89
N ALA A 145 13.75 2.30 -10.83
CA ALA A 145 14.30 1.56 -11.97
C ALA A 145 13.29 1.46 -13.14
N LEU A 146 11.99 1.29 -12.84
CA LEU A 146 10.94 1.34 -13.85
C LEU A 146 10.77 2.75 -14.44
N LYS A 147 10.88 3.79 -13.61
CA LYS A 147 10.82 5.20 -14.05
C LYS A 147 12.00 5.56 -14.94
N SER A 148 13.22 5.19 -14.55
CA SER A 148 14.42 5.47 -15.36
C SER A 148 14.34 4.80 -16.73
N ASN A 149 13.85 3.57 -16.80
CA ASN A 149 13.65 2.88 -18.07
C ASN A 149 12.54 3.52 -18.93
N LYS A 150 11.39 3.90 -18.35
CA LYS A 150 10.34 4.63 -19.07
C LYS A 150 10.79 6.02 -19.56
N LEU A 151 11.57 6.74 -18.75
CA LEU A 151 12.12 8.04 -19.14
C LEU A 151 13.18 7.91 -20.23
N ALA A 152 14.02 6.87 -20.18
CA ALA A 152 14.98 6.55 -21.24
C ALA A 152 14.27 6.19 -22.57
N ALA A 153 13.16 5.43 -22.51
CA ALA A 153 12.35 5.12 -23.69
C ALA A 153 11.68 6.36 -24.31
N ASN A 154 11.32 7.36 -23.50
CA ASN A 154 10.72 8.62 -23.97
C ASN A 154 11.78 9.66 -24.42
N ALA A 155 13.07 9.38 -24.22
CA ALA A 155 14.19 10.21 -24.66
C ALA A 155 14.77 9.77 -26.02
N LEU A 156 14.22 8.73 -26.65
CA LEU A 156 14.53 8.43 -28.05
C LEU A 156 13.85 9.46 -28.96
N PRO A 157 14.60 10.15 -29.84
CA PRO A 157 14.04 11.10 -30.78
C PRO A 157 13.20 10.34 -31.81
N PHE A 158 11.89 10.35 -31.64
CA PHE A 158 10.97 10.24 -32.76
C PHE A 158 10.68 11.66 -33.27
#